data_AF-A0A7C3TB41-F1
#
_entry.id   AF-A0A7C3TB41-F1
#
_cell.length_a   1.000
_cell.length_b   1.000
_cell.length_c   1.000
_cell.angle_alpha   90.00
_cell.angle_beta   90.00
_cell.angle_gamma   90.00
#
_symmetry.space_group_name_H-M   'P 1'
#
loop_
_entity.id
_entity.type
_entity.pdbx_description
1 polymer ?
#
loop_
_entity_poly.entity_id
_entity_poly.type
_entity_poly.pdbx_seq_one_letter_code
_entity_poly.pdbx_strand_id
1 'polypeptide(L)'
;MGFEEDAIGFYPDASNAPEGLIKRGINDRQSLQRRETEDYLRNELLRYDERASKYWNRDYSSIQAFLKSVEPNRARWLEALGDFNLPKGRLLAEEQFMQTEHFVAKWICLQLTEKICARAILALPRGIDEVPLIICQHGIGSSPERVFGFDDPEGLYRAFGKRLAEKGFAVLAPLNITEAAPRARYTRLALLLGKTLWGLEICKIRRLLDYVLDLPRIDPERVGMWGLSLGGAYTLITMPVESRIKVGIVSAWFNSRIRKMIIDDPRYSCFLSTEEEHIFIPGWLREFTDSDIVSLICPRP
;
A
#
# COMPACT_ATOMS: atom_id res chain seq x y z
N MET A 1 5.97 -51.31 7.28
CA MET A 1 7.43 -51.33 7.44
C MET A 1 7.75 -50.34 8.53
N GLY A 2 8.40 -50.80 9.59
CA GLY A 2 8.70 -49.97 10.75
C GLY A 2 9.62 -48.81 10.37
N PHE A 3 9.51 -47.71 11.11
CA PHE A 3 10.58 -46.73 11.16
C PHE A 3 11.79 -47.45 11.77
N GLU A 4 12.72 -47.91 10.93
CA GLU A 4 14.04 -48.29 11.40
C GLU A 4 14.67 -47.03 12.04
N GLU A 5 15.17 -47.19 13.26
CA GLU A 5 15.96 -46.21 14.00
C GLU A 5 17.31 -46.01 13.28
N ASP A 6 17.29 -45.46 12.07
CA ASP A 6 18.48 -44.90 11.47
C ASP A 6 18.91 -43.73 12.36
N ALA A 7 20.10 -43.86 12.95
CA ALA A 7 20.63 -43.00 13.99
C ALA A 7 20.29 -41.51 13.75
N ILE A 8 19.43 -40.95 14.60
CA ILE A 8 19.12 -39.52 14.63
C ILE A 8 20.36 -38.79 15.14
N GLY A 9 21.33 -38.54 14.26
CA GLY A 9 22.54 -37.81 14.64
C GLY A 9 23.68 -37.91 13.64
N PHE A 10 24.30 -36.77 13.35
CA PHE A 10 25.54 -36.69 12.56
C PHE A 10 26.75 -37.29 13.27
N TYR A 11 26.67 -37.44 14.59
CA TYR A 11 27.71 -37.94 15.47
C TYR A 11 27.05 -38.44 16.75
N PRO A 12 27.58 -39.51 17.39
CA PRO A 12 27.04 -40.03 18.64
C PRO A 12 27.37 -39.12 19.83
N ASP A 13 28.52 -38.46 19.79
CA ASP A 13 28.99 -37.52 20.82
C ASP A 13 29.79 -36.39 20.14
N ALA A 14 29.43 -35.14 20.42
CA ALA A 14 30.09 -33.98 19.85
C ALA A 14 31.54 -33.83 20.31
N SER A 15 31.87 -34.29 21.53
CA SER A 15 33.23 -34.19 22.09
C SER A 15 34.25 -35.05 21.35
N ASN A 16 33.77 -36.09 20.65
CA ASN A 16 34.61 -37.04 19.91
C ASN A 16 34.41 -36.94 18.39
N ALA A 17 33.69 -35.93 17.91
CA ALA A 17 33.37 -35.79 16.50
C ALA A 17 34.61 -35.35 15.70
N PRO A 18 34.89 -35.98 14.53
CA PRO A 18 35.91 -35.53 13.61
C PRO A 18 35.77 -34.05 13.22
N GLU A 19 36.89 -33.41 12.92
CA GLU A 19 36.93 -32.03 12.45
C GLU A 19 36.00 -31.84 11.24
N GLY A 20 35.18 -30.79 11.25
CA GLY A 20 34.19 -30.51 10.21
C GLY A 20 32.86 -31.24 10.33
N LEU A 21 32.78 -32.38 11.03
CA LEU A 21 31.52 -33.13 11.18
C LEU A 21 30.48 -32.36 12.01
N ILE A 22 30.91 -31.66 13.07
CA ILE A 22 30.06 -30.75 13.84
C ILE A 22 29.48 -29.65 12.94
N LYS A 23 30.31 -28.99 12.13
CA LYS A 23 29.89 -27.91 11.24
C LYS A 23 28.88 -28.41 10.20
N ARG A 24 29.09 -29.61 9.64
CA ARG A 24 28.12 -30.26 8.75
C ARG A 24 26.79 -30.49 9.47
N GLY A 25 26.81 -31.08 10.66
CA GLY A 25 25.59 -31.31 11.43
C GLY A 25 24.87 -30.03 11.84
N ILE A 26 25.58 -28.92 12.10
CA ILE A 26 24.98 -27.60 12.32
C ILE A 26 24.28 -27.12 11.04
N ASN A 27 24.96 -27.18 9.90
CA ASN A 27 24.42 -26.71 8.63
C ASN A 27 23.17 -27.49 8.20
N ASP A 28 23.19 -28.81 8.36
CA ASP A 28 22.08 -29.66 7.96
C ASP A 28 20.87 -29.45 8.88
N ARG A 29 21.07 -29.36 10.20
CA ARG A 29 19.99 -28.99 11.15
C ARG A 29 19.42 -27.62 10.87
N GLN A 30 20.26 -26.62 10.59
CA GLN A 30 19.82 -25.28 10.19
C GLN A 30 19.04 -25.30 8.87
N SER A 31 19.47 -26.09 7.90
CA SER A 31 18.78 -26.24 6.61
C SER A 31 17.41 -26.91 6.76
N LEU A 32 17.32 -27.95 7.60
CA LEU A 32 16.05 -28.59 7.93
C LEU A 32 15.11 -27.61 8.65
N GLN A 33 15.58 -26.97 9.73
CA GLN A 33 14.79 -26.02 10.50
C GLN A 33 14.23 -24.88 9.64
N ARG A 34 15.04 -24.33 8.72
CA ARG A 34 14.58 -23.27 7.80
C ARG A 34 13.42 -23.75 6.92
N ARG A 35 13.54 -24.94 6.33
CA ARG A 35 12.50 -25.52 5.47
C ARG A 35 11.22 -25.84 6.23
N GLU A 36 11.33 -26.51 7.38
CA GLU A 36 10.18 -26.81 8.24
C GLU A 36 9.44 -25.55 8.67
N THR A 37 10.18 -24.49 9.02
CA THR A 37 9.62 -23.20 9.43
C THR A 37 8.87 -22.53 8.28
N GLU A 38 9.48 -22.49 7.09
CA GLU A 38 8.85 -21.89 5.93
C GLU A 38 7.62 -22.68 5.47
N ASP A 39 7.72 -24.02 5.40
CA ASP A 39 6.62 -24.90 5.01
C ASP A 39 5.44 -24.76 5.98
N TYR A 40 5.69 -24.74 7.29
CA TYR A 40 4.64 -24.51 8.29
C TYR A 40 3.93 -23.17 8.08
N LEU A 41 4.69 -22.06 8.00
CA LEU A 41 4.10 -20.72 7.84
C LEU A 41 3.35 -20.59 6.51
N ARG A 42 3.91 -21.14 5.42
CA ARG A 42 3.29 -21.13 4.09
C ARG A 42 2.00 -21.93 4.10
N ASN A 43 1.99 -23.13 4.69
CA ASN A 43 0.78 -23.95 4.81
C ASN A 43 -0.31 -23.25 5.63
N GLU A 44 0.03 -22.59 6.73
CA GLU A 44 -0.93 -21.80 7.52
C GLU A 44 -1.48 -20.61 6.74
N LEU A 45 -0.65 -19.94 5.93
CA LEU A 45 -1.09 -18.86 5.05
C LEU A 45 -1.99 -19.35 3.91
N LEU A 46 -1.73 -20.54 3.35
CA LEU A 46 -2.56 -21.15 2.30
C LEU A 46 -3.95 -21.56 2.80
N ARG A 47 -4.12 -21.81 4.11
CA ARG A 47 -5.43 -22.01 4.77
C ARG A 47 -6.21 -20.70 4.98
N TYR A 48 -6.01 -19.72 4.10
CA TYR A 48 -6.59 -18.39 4.23
C TYR A 48 -8.11 -18.42 4.36
N ASP A 49 -8.83 -19.11 3.48
CA ASP A 49 -10.30 -19.09 3.46
C ASP A 49 -10.90 -19.58 4.79
N GLU A 50 -10.34 -20.66 5.36
CA GLU A 50 -10.73 -21.20 6.66
C GLU A 50 -10.49 -20.18 7.78
N ARG A 51 -9.30 -19.56 7.83
CA ARG A 51 -8.95 -18.60 8.89
C ARG A 51 -9.72 -17.28 8.75
N ALA A 52 -9.81 -16.75 7.54
CA ALA A 52 -10.43 -15.47 7.23
C ALA A 52 -11.95 -15.50 7.44
N SER A 53 -12.62 -16.62 7.17
CA SER A 53 -14.08 -16.75 7.37
C SER A 53 -14.55 -16.36 8.78
N LYS A 54 -13.71 -16.51 9.80
CA LYS A 54 -13.99 -16.14 11.20
C LYS A 54 -14.06 -14.63 11.43
N TYR A 55 -13.53 -13.83 10.50
CA TYR A 55 -13.42 -12.37 10.58
C TYR A 55 -14.41 -11.64 9.68
N TRP A 56 -15.15 -12.37 8.82
CA TRP A 56 -16.08 -11.79 7.85
C TRP A 56 -17.49 -12.30 8.05
N ASN A 57 -18.44 -11.38 8.03
CA ASN A 57 -19.87 -11.69 8.03
C ASN A 57 -20.60 -10.72 7.08
N ARG A 58 -20.28 -10.78 5.79
CA ARG A 58 -20.85 -9.87 4.79
C ARG A 58 -22.34 -10.12 4.62
N ASP A 59 -23.15 -9.10 4.90
CA ASP A 59 -24.60 -9.16 4.71
C ASP A 59 -24.97 -8.60 3.34
N TYR A 60 -25.36 -9.47 2.42
CA TYR A 60 -25.72 -9.10 1.05
C TYR A 60 -27.21 -8.80 0.87
N SER A 61 -28.01 -8.71 1.94
CA SER A 61 -29.46 -8.46 1.85
C SER A 61 -29.82 -7.06 1.34
N SER A 62 -28.95 -6.06 1.54
CA SER A 62 -29.08 -4.71 1.02
C SER A 62 -27.74 -3.96 1.07
N ILE A 63 -27.63 -2.82 0.37
CA ILE A 63 -26.43 -1.95 0.44
C ILE A 63 -26.16 -1.50 1.88
N GLN A 64 -27.21 -1.11 2.63
CA GLN A 64 -27.07 -0.63 4.01
C GLN A 64 -26.61 -1.76 4.95
N ALA A 65 -27.19 -2.95 4.79
CA ALA A 65 -26.78 -4.12 5.55
C ALA A 65 -25.32 -4.50 5.27
N PHE A 66 -24.92 -4.48 3.99
CA PHE A 66 -23.54 -4.73 3.59
C PHE A 66 -22.57 -3.75 4.24
N LEU A 67 -22.81 -2.43 4.09
CA LEU A 67 -21.98 -1.39 4.68
C LEU A 67 -21.84 -1.54 6.19
N LYS A 68 -22.94 -1.80 6.90
CA LYS A 68 -22.93 -2.04 8.34
C LYS A 68 -22.12 -3.29 8.70
N SER A 69 -22.27 -4.36 7.92
CA SER A 69 -21.63 -5.64 8.19
C SER A 69 -20.10 -5.63 8.05
N VAL A 70 -19.56 -4.77 7.17
CA VAL A 70 -18.12 -4.65 6.91
C VAL A 70 -17.42 -3.52 7.66
N GLU A 71 -18.17 -2.70 8.41
CA GLU A 71 -17.60 -1.59 9.19
C GLU A 71 -16.50 -2.05 10.19
N PRO A 72 -16.67 -3.16 10.93
CA PRO A 72 -15.61 -3.68 11.78
C PRO A 72 -14.34 -4.07 10.99
N ASN A 73 -14.49 -4.52 9.75
CA ASN A 73 -13.36 -4.88 8.88
C ASN A 73 -12.61 -3.62 8.40
N ARG A 74 -13.30 -2.49 8.15
CA ARG A 74 -12.62 -1.21 7.88
C ARG A 74 -11.80 -0.74 9.07
N ALA A 75 -12.34 -0.86 10.28
CA ALA A 75 -11.65 -0.49 11.50
C ALA A 75 -10.37 -1.32 11.71
N ARG A 76 -10.46 -2.65 11.53
CA ARG A 76 -9.29 -3.54 11.62
C ARG A 76 -8.29 -3.33 10.49
N TRP A 77 -8.76 -2.92 9.31
CA TRP A 77 -7.86 -2.53 8.22
C TRP A 77 -7.09 -1.25 8.55
N LEU A 78 -7.76 -0.24 9.10
CA LEU A 78 -7.09 0.97 9.60
C LEU A 78 -6.09 0.66 10.72
N GLU A 79 -6.43 -0.26 11.62
CA GLU A 79 -5.53 -0.75 12.67
C GLU A 79 -4.29 -1.43 12.09
N ALA A 80 -4.46 -2.31 11.10
CA ALA A 80 -3.36 -3.01 10.41
C ALA A 80 -2.40 -2.04 9.71
N LEU A 81 -2.91 -0.95 9.13
CA LEU A 81 -2.10 0.12 8.54
C LEU A 81 -1.40 0.96 9.61
N GLY A 82 -2.07 1.19 10.72
CA GLY A 82 -1.64 2.06 11.81
C GLY A 82 -1.96 3.53 11.53
N ASP A 83 -3.00 4.06 12.18
CA ASP A 83 -3.32 5.50 12.08
C ASP A 83 -2.33 6.35 12.90
N PHE A 84 -1.69 7.32 12.24
CA PHE A 84 -0.78 8.25 12.89
C PHE A 84 -1.48 9.47 13.49
N ASN A 85 -2.76 9.71 13.15
CA ASN A 85 -3.55 10.84 13.67
C ASN A 85 -2.82 12.18 13.63
N LEU A 86 -2.05 12.44 12.56
CA LEU A 86 -1.40 13.74 12.37
C LEU A 86 -2.47 14.85 12.30
N PRO A 87 -2.21 16.03 12.87
CA PRO A 87 -3.19 17.11 12.89
C PRO A 87 -3.41 17.68 11.48
N LYS A 88 -4.50 18.44 11.32
CA LYS A 88 -4.73 19.23 10.09
C LYS A 88 -3.51 20.09 9.80
N GLY A 89 -3.12 20.10 8.54
CA GLY A 89 -1.92 20.81 8.13
C GLY A 89 -2.16 22.28 7.84
N ARG A 90 -1.11 23.09 7.97
CA ARG A 90 -1.10 24.49 7.55
C ARG A 90 -0.24 24.62 6.29
N LEU A 91 -0.72 25.38 5.31
CA LEU A 91 0.08 25.68 4.12
C LEU A 91 1.33 26.46 4.55
N LEU A 92 2.50 25.88 4.31
CA LEU A 92 3.79 26.46 4.65
C LEU A 92 4.40 27.19 3.46
N ALA A 93 4.29 26.58 2.27
CA ALA A 93 4.85 27.14 1.05
C ALA A 93 4.10 26.64 -0.18
N GLU A 94 4.14 27.46 -1.23
CA GLU A 94 3.76 27.08 -2.58
C GLU A 94 4.93 27.41 -3.52
N GLU A 95 5.10 26.58 -4.55
CA GLU A 95 6.08 26.81 -5.62
C GLU A 95 5.39 26.58 -6.97
N GLN A 96 5.61 27.48 -7.92
CA GLN A 96 5.06 27.36 -9.26
C GLN A 96 5.67 26.15 -9.96
N PHE A 97 4.85 25.18 -10.38
CA PHE A 97 5.33 23.98 -11.08
C PHE A 97 5.17 24.13 -12.59
N MET A 98 3.94 24.37 -13.07
CA MET A 98 3.68 24.62 -14.49
C MET A 98 2.38 25.39 -14.71
N GLN A 99 2.29 26.06 -15.86
CA GLN A 99 1.11 26.82 -16.25
C GLN A 99 0.82 26.59 -17.72
N THR A 100 -0.46 26.38 -18.05
CA THR A 100 -0.98 26.30 -19.42
C THR A 100 -2.18 27.22 -19.58
N GLU A 101 -2.73 27.25 -20.80
CA GLU A 101 -4.03 27.89 -21.07
C GLU A 101 -5.21 27.17 -20.37
N HIS A 102 -5.04 25.90 -19.98
CA HIS A 102 -6.09 25.08 -19.37
C HIS A 102 -6.02 25.02 -17.85
N PHE A 103 -4.84 25.08 -17.23
CA PHE A 103 -4.68 24.92 -15.79
C PHE A 103 -3.43 25.61 -15.22
N VAL A 104 -3.39 25.76 -13.89
CA VAL A 104 -2.19 26.13 -13.13
C VAL A 104 -1.86 25.01 -12.17
N ALA A 105 -0.60 24.58 -12.13
CA ALA A 105 -0.12 23.62 -11.16
C ALA A 105 0.99 24.21 -10.30
N LYS A 106 0.92 23.92 -9.00
CA LYS A 106 1.90 24.33 -8.00
C LYS A 106 2.30 23.15 -7.13
N TRP A 107 3.54 23.12 -6.69
CA TRP A 107 3.91 22.38 -5.51
C TRP A 107 3.31 23.05 -4.28
N ILE A 108 2.66 22.27 -3.42
CA ILE A 108 2.20 22.69 -2.11
C ILE A 108 2.97 21.93 -1.02
N CYS A 109 3.37 22.64 0.03
CA CYS A 109 3.98 22.08 1.21
C CYS A 109 3.10 22.36 2.42
N LEU A 110 2.51 21.31 2.98
CA LEU A 110 1.59 21.37 4.11
C LEU A 110 2.31 20.90 5.37
N GLN A 111 2.60 21.82 6.29
CA GLN A 111 3.21 21.49 7.58
C GLN A 111 2.18 20.80 8.48
N LEU A 112 2.47 19.56 8.90
CA LEU A 112 1.59 18.78 9.78
C LEU A 112 2.10 18.81 11.23
N THR A 113 3.40 18.73 11.42
CA THR A 113 4.04 18.94 12.74
C THR A 113 5.29 19.79 12.55
N GLU A 114 6.02 20.08 13.62
CA GLU A 114 7.31 20.75 13.53
C GLU A 114 8.32 20.00 12.63
N LYS A 115 8.19 18.66 12.51
CA LYS A 115 9.18 17.80 11.85
C LYS A 115 8.69 17.15 10.56
N ILE A 116 7.39 17.21 10.25
CA ILE A 116 6.83 16.53 9.07
C ILE A 116 5.92 17.45 8.26
N CYS A 117 6.09 17.38 6.95
CA CYS A 117 5.23 18.02 5.96
C CYS A 117 4.68 16.98 5.00
N ALA A 118 3.43 17.18 4.56
CA ALA A 118 2.90 16.54 3.37
C ALA A 118 3.15 17.45 2.16
N ARG A 119 3.52 16.87 1.03
CA ARG A 119 3.83 17.61 -0.20
C ARG A 119 3.09 17.00 -1.37
N ALA A 120 2.66 17.83 -2.30
CA ALA A 120 2.00 17.39 -3.51
C ALA A 120 2.10 18.44 -4.61
N ILE A 121 1.94 18.02 -5.86
CA ILE A 121 1.57 18.93 -6.94
C ILE A 121 0.04 19.06 -6.92
N LEU A 122 -0.47 20.29 -6.81
CA LEU A 122 -1.88 20.62 -6.97
C LEU A 122 -2.08 21.36 -8.28
N ALA A 123 -2.83 20.78 -9.21
CA ALA A 123 -3.27 21.43 -10.44
C ALA A 123 -4.75 21.81 -10.37
N LEU A 124 -5.04 23.07 -10.69
CA LEU A 124 -6.40 23.60 -10.76
C LEU A 124 -6.67 24.06 -12.20
N PRO A 125 -7.73 23.55 -12.85
CA PRO A 125 -8.12 24.01 -14.17
C PRO A 125 -8.59 25.48 -14.13
N ARG A 126 -8.65 26.14 -15.28
CA ARG A 126 -9.11 27.53 -15.42
C ARG A 126 -10.56 27.57 -15.88
N GLY A 127 -11.29 28.62 -15.50
CA GLY A 127 -12.63 28.89 -16.02
C GLY A 127 -13.72 27.90 -15.59
N ILE A 128 -13.49 27.11 -14.53
CA ILE A 128 -14.47 26.18 -13.96
C ILE A 128 -14.64 26.51 -12.48
N ASP A 129 -15.86 26.83 -12.07
CA ASP A 129 -16.13 27.27 -10.69
C ASP A 129 -16.06 26.12 -9.69
N GLU A 130 -16.64 24.97 -10.04
CA GLU A 130 -16.69 23.78 -9.18
C GLU A 130 -16.13 22.54 -9.89
N VAL A 131 -14.97 22.07 -9.43
CA VAL A 131 -14.17 21.04 -10.12
C VAL A 131 -14.15 19.72 -9.34
N PRO A 132 -14.34 18.58 -10.02
CA PRO A 132 -14.08 17.28 -9.43
C PRO A 132 -12.57 17.12 -9.19
N LEU A 133 -12.19 16.43 -8.11
CA LEU A 133 -10.80 16.18 -7.73
C LEU A 133 -10.40 14.74 -8.02
N ILE A 134 -9.23 14.55 -8.64
CA ILE A 134 -8.58 13.23 -8.71
C ILE A 134 -7.25 13.28 -7.96
N ILE A 135 -7.08 12.39 -6.98
CA ILE A 135 -5.80 12.11 -6.34
C ILE A 135 -5.01 11.19 -7.27
N CYS A 136 -3.90 11.66 -7.83
CA CYS A 136 -3.08 10.92 -8.78
C CYS A 136 -1.81 10.40 -8.09
N GLN A 137 -1.77 9.12 -7.72
CA GLN A 137 -0.67 8.55 -6.95
C GLN A 137 0.36 7.83 -7.84
N HIS A 138 1.62 8.22 -7.69
CA HIS A 138 2.75 7.59 -8.37
C HIS A 138 3.16 6.25 -7.75
N GLY A 139 3.84 5.45 -8.56
CA GLY A 139 4.45 4.16 -8.23
C GLY A 139 5.83 4.26 -7.55
N ILE A 140 6.43 3.09 -7.29
CA ILE A 140 7.84 2.96 -6.87
C ILE A 140 8.76 3.47 -8.01
N GLY A 141 9.89 4.08 -7.65
CA GLY A 141 10.85 4.68 -8.58
C GLY A 141 10.31 5.84 -9.42
N SER A 142 9.13 6.37 -9.10
CA SER A 142 8.44 7.43 -9.86
C SER A 142 8.30 8.72 -9.05
N SER A 143 7.47 9.66 -9.48
CA SER A 143 7.25 10.93 -8.79
C SER A 143 5.93 11.61 -9.20
N PRO A 144 5.48 12.66 -8.48
CA PRO A 144 4.39 13.52 -8.93
C PRO A 144 4.63 14.16 -10.30
N GLU A 145 5.87 14.48 -10.67
CA GLU A 145 6.20 15.04 -11.99
C GLU A 145 5.94 14.05 -13.13
N ARG A 146 6.22 12.75 -12.93
CA ARG A 146 5.90 11.70 -13.92
C ARG A 146 4.41 11.55 -14.16
N VAL A 147 3.57 11.79 -13.16
CA VAL A 147 2.12 11.86 -13.33
C VAL A 147 1.70 12.96 -14.34
N PHE A 148 2.48 14.04 -14.44
CA PHE A 148 2.31 15.10 -15.43
C PHE A 148 3.11 14.90 -16.73
N GLY A 149 3.81 13.76 -16.87
CA GLY A 149 4.54 13.37 -18.08
C GLY A 149 5.98 13.87 -18.16
N PHE A 150 6.55 14.36 -17.06
CA PHE A 150 7.96 14.75 -17.00
C PHE A 150 8.81 13.57 -16.50
N ASP A 151 10.02 13.41 -17.04
CA ASP A 151 10.93 12.30 -16.71
C ASP A 151 10.30 10.89 -16.87
N ASP A 152 9.39 10.71 -17.83
CA ASP A 152 8.72 9.43 -18.12
C ASP A 152 9.12 8.90 -19.52
N PRO A 153 10.38 8.49 -19.73
CA PRO A 153 10.91 8.13 -21.07
C PRO A 153 10.17 6.96 -21.71
N GLU A 154 9.65 6.03 -20.91
CA GLU A 154 8.86 4.88 -21.37
C GLU A 154 7.37 5.23 -21.57
N GLY A 155 6.95 6.43 -21.15
CA GLY A 155 5.57 6.89 -21.27
C GLY A 155 4.58 6.04 -20.49
N LEU A 156 5.00 5.45 -19.35
CA LEU A 156 4.16 4.56 -18.54
C LEU A 156 2.95 5.29 -17.95
N TYR A 157 3.12 6.56 -17.59
CA TYR A 157 2.07 7.38 -16.98
C TYR A 157 1.20 8.05 -18.03
N ARG A 158 1.66 8.18 -19.28
CA ARG A 158 0.95 8.87 -20.37
C ARG A 158 0.46 10.28 -19.98
N ALA A 159 1.16 10.92 -19.05
CA ALA A 159 0.80 12.19 -18.45
C ALA A 159 -0.66 12.24 -17.92
N PHE A 160 -1.16 11.16 -17.32
CA PHE A 160 -2.58 11.06 -16.98
C PHE A 160 -3.08 12.20 -16.07
N GLY A 161 -2.25 12.70 -15.14
CA GLY A 161 -2.61 13.84 -14.31
C GLY A 161 -2.69 15.16 -15.09
N LYS A 162 -1.74 15.40 -16.00
CA LYS A 162 -1.81 16.56 -16.91
C LYS A 162 -3.08 16.53 -17.76
N ARG A 163 -3.40 15.36 -18.35
CA ARG A 163 -4.59 15.18 -19.20
C ARG A 163 -5.90 15.34 -18.44
N LEU A 164 -5.94 14.93 -17.17
CA LEU A 164 -7.09 15.19 -16.29
C LEU A 164 -7.27 16.69 -16.03
N ALA A 165 -6.17 17.39 -15.72
CA ALA A 165 -6.20 18.84 -15.53
C ALA A 165 -6.66 19.60 -16.78
N GLU A 166 -6.20 19.18 -17.96
CA GLU A 166 -6.66 19.71 -19.26
C GLU A 166 -8.15 19.45 -19.54
N LYS A 167 -8.70 18.37 -18.97
CA LYS A 167 -10.12 18.00 -19.08
C LYS A 167 -11.01 18.60 -17.98
N GLY A 168 -10.48 19.50 -17.15
CA GLY A 168 -11.28 20.21 -16.15
C GLY A 168 -11.38 19.54 -14.78
N PHE A 169 -10.54 18.54 -14.48
CA PHE A 169 -10.42 17.98 -13.14
C PHE A 169 -9.35 18.75 -12.36
N ALA A 170 -9.57 19.00 -11.07
CA ALA A 170 -8.46 19.26 -10.17
C ALA A 170 -7.63 17.98 -10.00
N VAL A 171 -6.32 18.13 -9.90
CA VAL A 171 -5.41 17.02 -9.67
C VAL A 171 -4.55 17.28 -8.46
N LEU A 172 -4.58 16.36 -7.50
CA LEU A 172 -3.67 16.33 -6.36
C LEU A 172 -2.73 15.15 -6.55
N ALA A 173 -1.43 15.38 -6.73
CA ALA A 173 -0.42 14.33 -6.88
C ALA A 173 0.52 14.30 -5.66
N PRO A 174 0.23 13.48 -4.64
CA PRO A 174 1.02 13.43 -3.40
C PRO A 174 2.40 12.83 -3.60
N LEU A 175 3.38 13.35 -2.85
CA LEU A 175 4.74 12.82 -2.80
C LEU A 175 4.89 11.80 -1.66
N ASN A 176 5.24 10.58 -2.05
CA ASN A 176 5.65 9.49 -1.18
C ASN A 176 7.12 9.11 -1.42
N ILE A 177 7.69 8.33 -0.53
CA ILE A 177 9.05 7.78 -0.66
C ILE A 177 9.02 6.70 -1.73
N THR A 178 9.90 6.77 -2.73
CA THR A 178 9.80 5.94 -3.95
C THR A 178 10.94 4.97 -4.14
N GLU A 179 11.95 4.99 -3.28
CA GLU A 179 13.09 4.08 -3.36
C GLU A 179 12.91 2.90 -2.40
N ALA A 180 13.19 1.68 -2.88
CA ALA A 180 12.95 0.46 -2.12
C ALA A 180 13.74 0.42 -0.79
N ALA A 181 15.05 0.73 -0.84
CA ALA A 181 15.91 0.66 0.34
C ALA A 181 15.53 1.67 1.45
N PRO A 182 15.31 2.98 1.16
CA PRO A 182 14.72 3.90 2.12
C PRO A 182 13.36 3.43 2.66
N ARG A 183 12.45 2.95 1.81
CA ARG A 183 11.15 2.44 2.27
C ARG A 183 11.29 1.26 3.23
N ALA A 184 12.20 0.31 2.97
CA ALA A 184 12.46 -0.81 3.89
C ALA A 184 12.97 -0.30 5.24
N ARG A 185 13.94 0.62 5.25
CA ARG A 185 14.45 1.25 6.48
C ARG A 185 13.34 1.90 7.31
N TYR A 186 12.46 2.67 6.67
CA TYR A 186 11.39 3.37 7.38
C TYR A 186 10.22 2.47 7.77
N THR A 187 9.99 1.39 7.01
CA THR A 187 9.04 0.34 7.40
C THR A 187 9.47 -0.30 8.72
N ARG A 188 10.76 -0.65 8.87
CA ARG A 188 11.30 -1.17 10.14
C ARG A 188 11.07 -0.19 11.30
N LEU A 189 11.27 1.11 11.10
CA LEU A 189 10.97 2.12 12.13
C LEU A 189 9.49 2.19 12.49
N ALA A 190 8.60 2.16 11.49
CA ALA A 190 7.16 2.21 11.71
C ALA A 190 6.65 0.96 12.46
N LEU A 191 7.21 -0.21 12.14
CA LEU A 191 6.86 -1.48 12.79
C LEU A 191 7.17 -1.47 14.30
N LEU A 192 8.24 -0.79 14.73
CA LEU A 192 8.54 -0.61 16.16
C LEU A 192 7.46 0.18 16.91
N LEU A 193 6.64 0.95 16.20
CA LEU A 193 5.48 1.67 16.76
C LEU A 193 4.17 0.88 16.60
N GLY A 194 4.22 -0.35 16.09
CA GLY A 194 3.02 -1.12 15.74
C GLY A 194 2.24 -0.51 14.56
N LYS A 195 2.91 0.22 13.67
CA LYS A 195 2.31 0.90 12.51
C LYS A 195 3.08 0.54 11.23
N THR A 196 2.65 1.07 10.09
CA THR A 196 3.33 0.89 8.81
C THR A 196 3.72 2.23 8.18
N LEU A 197 4.69 2.21 7.25
CA LEU A 197 4.98 3.38 6.42
C LEU A 197 3.75 3.77 5.58
N TRP A 198 2.95 2.80 5.14
CA TRP A 198 1.67 3.05 4.46
C TRP A 198 0.74 3.91 5.31
N GLY A 199 0.57 3.59 6.59
CA GLY A 199 -0.27 4.34 7.51
C GLY A 199 0.16 5.81 7.63
N LEU A 200 1.47 6.07 7.69
CA LEU A 200 2.00 7.44 7.73
C LEU A 200 1.73 8.19 6.42
N GLU A 201 2.00 7.57 5.27
CA GLU A 201 1.82 8.19 3.96
C GLU A 201 0.34 8.40 3.62
N ILE A 202 -0.54 7.46 4.00
CA ILE A 202 -1.99 7.62 3.91
C ILE A 202 -2.46 8.76 4.81
N CYS A 203 -1.95 8.86 6.03
CA CYS A 203 -2.27 9.98 6.90
C CYS A 203 -1.89 11.31 6.24
N LYS A 204 -0.72 11.41 5.58
CA LYS A 204 -0.31 12.61 4.83
C LYS A 204 -1.26 12.90 3.66
N ILE A 205 -1.67 11.89 2.90
CA ILE A 205 -2.65 12.03 1.81
C ILE A 205 -3.99 12.56 2.35
N ARG A 206 -4.49 12.02 3.47
CA ARG A 206 -5.71 12.48 4.13
C ARG A 206 -5.62 13.95 4.57
N ARG A 207 -4.45 14.40 5.06
CA ARG A 207 -4.22 15.81 5.43
C ARG A 207 -4.14 16.74 4.22
N LEU A 208 -3.53 16.28 3.12
CA LEU A 208 -3.56 17.02 1.86
C LEU A 208 -4.99 17.14 1.33
N LEU A 209 -5.77 16.06 1.41
CA LEU A 209 -7.18 16.06 1.03
C LEU A 209 -7.99 17.03 1.90
N ASP A 210 -7.79 17.05 3.23
CA ASP A 210 -8.44 18.02 4.12
C ASP A 210 -8.19 19.45 3.64
N TYR A 211 -6.94 19.80 3.34
CA TYR A 211 -6.58 21.14 2.87
C TYR A 211 -7.20 21.47 1.50
N VAL A 212 -7.16 20.53 0.55
CA VAL A 212 -7.67 20.77 -0.81
C VAL A 212 -9.20 20.86 -0.84
N LEU A 213 -9.91 20.10 0.00
CA LEU A 213 -11.37 20.18 0.10
C LEU A 213 -11.86 21.47 0.77
N ASP A 214 -11.01 22.15 1.56
CA ASP A 214 -11.33 23.46 2.12
C ASP A 214 -11.17 24.60 1.07
N LEU A 215 -10.67 24.32 -0.14
CA LEU A 215 -10.59 25.30 -1.23
C LEU A 215 -11.97 25.50 -1.89
N PRO A 216 -12.38 26.75 -2.19
CA PRO A 216 -13.74 27.08 -2.62
C PRO A 216 -14.17 26.48 -3.96
N ARG A 217 -13.23 25.98 -4.77
CA ARG A 217 -13.49 25.46 -6.11
C ARG A 217 -13.59 23.94 -6.17
N ILE A 218 -13.22 23.21 -5.12
CA ILE A 218 -13.19 21.75 -5.15
C ILE A 218 -14.53 21.21 -4.65
N ASP A 219 -15.14 20.32 -5.43
CA ASP A 219 -16.34 19.62 -5.00
C ASP A 219 -15.99 18.43 -4.08
N PRO A 220 -16.36 18.48 -2.78
CA PRO A 220 -16.06 17.40 -1.84
C PRO A 220 -16.85 16.11 -2.11
N GLU A 221 -17.92 16.17 -2.88
CA GLU A 221 -18.73 15.01 -3.27
C GLU A 221 -18.23 14.35 -4.57
N ARG A 222 -17.30 14.98 -5.30
CA ARG A 222 -16.70 14.42 -6.53
C ARG A 222 -15.18 14.25 -6.41
N VAL A 223 -14.76 13.36 -5.50
CA VAL A 223 -13.35 12.99 -5.30
C VAL A 223 -13.10 11.57 -5.82
N GLY A 224 -12.07 11.39 -6.64
CA GLY A 224 -11.56 10.09 -7.08
C GLY A 224 -10.08 9.90 -6.72
N MET A 225 -9.59 8.68 -6.83
CA MET A 225 -8.16 8.36 -6.71
C MET A 225 -7.73 7.40 -7.82
N TRP A 226 -6.66 7.74 -8.51
CA TRP A 226 -6.04 6.92 -9.55
C TRP A 226 -4.57 6.75 -9.26
N GLY A 227 -4.10 5.50 -9.16
CA GLY A 227 -2.67 5.24 -9.10
C GLY A 227 -2.23 4.02 -9.91
N LEU A 228 -0.93 4.01 -10.21
CA LEU A 228 -0.24 2.99 -11.00
C LEU A 228 0.81 2.27 -10.15
N SER A 229 0.85 0.93 -10.21
CA SER A 229 1.80 0.09 -9.47
C SER A 229 1.70 0.33 -7.96
N LEU A 230 2.76 0.79 -7.27
CA LEU A 230 2.69 1.22 -5.86
C LEU A 230 1.59 2.27 -5.63
N GLY A 231 1.29 3.11 -6.62
CA GLY A 231 0.16 4.05 -6.57
C GLY A 231 -1.20 3.36 -6.67
N GLY A 232 -1.27 2.26 -7.43
CA GLY A 232 -2.43 1.37 -7.45
C GLY A 232 -2.63 0.71 -6.08
N ALA A 233 -1.54 0.32 -5.42
CA ALA A 233 -1.55 -0.12 -4.02
C ALA A 233 -2.17 0.92 -3.11
N TYR A 234 -1.66 2.15 -3.16
CA TYR A 234 -2.19 3.26 -2.37
C TYR A 234 -3.68 3.51 -2.63
N THR A 235 -4.13 3.40 -3.89
CA THR A 235 -5.55 3.53 -4.23
C THR A 235 -6.38 2.45 -3.54
N LEU A 236 -6.00 1.18 -3.72
CA LEU A 236 -6.69 0.04 -3.10
C LEU A 236 -6.69 0.11 -1.57
N ILE A 237 -5.57 0.50 -0.97
CA ILE A 237 -5.36 0.50 0.49
C ILE A 237 -6.05 1.70 1.17
N THR A 238 -6.06 2.88 0.52
CA THR A 238 -6.58 4.13 1.10
C THR A 238 -8.10 4.20 1.07
N MET A 239 -8.72 3.79 -0.04
CA MET A 239 -10.17 3.94 -0.20
C MET A 239 -11.03 3.31 0.91
N PRO A 240 -10.72 2.11 1.44
CA PRO A 240 -11.46 1.53 2.56
C PRO A 240 -11.49 2.39 3.83
N VAL A 241 -10.47 3.22 4.06
CA VAL A 241 -10.29 4.04 5.27
C VAL A 241 -10.46 5.54 5.02
N GLU A 242 -10.81 5.92 3.79
CA GLU A 242 -11.08 7.29 3.39
C GLU A 242 -12.34 7.32 2.52
N SER A 243 -13.49 7.49 3.17
CA SER A 243 -14.81 7.44 2.56
C SER A 243 -15.12 8.63 1.65
N ARG A 244 -14.36 9.73 1.76
CA ARG A 244 -14.50 10.89 0.87
C ARG A 244 -14.09 10.58 -0.57
N ILE A 245 -13.19 9.63 -0.79
CA ILE A 245 -12.83 9.17 -2.14
C ILE A 245 -13.98 8.31 -2.67
N LYS A 246 -14.69 8.80 -3.67
CA LYS A 246 -15.90 8.16 -4.22
C LYS A 246 -15.62 7.18 -5.37
N VAL A 247 -14.48 7.30 -6.05
CA VAL A 247 -14.12 6.45 -7.21
C VAL A 247 -12.64 6.03 -7.16
N GLY A 248 -12.35 4.77 -7.47
CA GLY A 248 -11.00 4.20 -7.49
C GLY A 248 -10.56 3.68 -8.84
N ILE A 249 -9.34 4.04 -9.27
CA ILE A 249 -8.69 3.45 -10.45
C ILE A 249 -7.38 2.78 -10.01
N VAL A 250 -7.44 1.48 -9.77
CA VAL A 250 -6.31 0.64 -9.32
C VAL A 250 -5.60 0.06 -10.54
N SER A 251 -4.53 0.71 -11.00
CA SER A 251 -3.75 0.23 -12.15
C SER A 251 -2.53 -0.58 -11.71
N ALA A 252 -2.35 -1.77 -12.30
CA ALA A 252 -1.19 -2.66 -12.09
C ALA A 252 -0.90 -3.04 -10.62
N TRP A 253 -1.95 -3.30 -9.82
CA TRP A 253 -1.78 -3.76 -8.42
C TRP A 253 -2.71 -4.88 -7.97
N PHE A 254 -3.99 -4.89 -8.37
CA PHE A 254 -4.94 -5.93 -7.96
C PHE A 254 -4.47 -7.31 -8.43
N ASN A 255 -4.27 -8.23 -7.49
CA ASN A 255 -3.68 -9.54 -7.74
C ASN A 255 -4.31 -10.65 -6.88
N SER A 256 -3.99 -11.90 -7.21
CA SER A 256 -4.15 -13.00 -6.24
C SER A 256 -3.14 -12.82 -5.10
N ARG A 257 -3.55 -12.12 -4.04
CA ARG A 257 -2.63 -11.65 -2.98
C ARG A 257 -1.85 -12.79 -2.32
N ILE A 258 -2.49 -13.91 -2.02
CA ILE A 258 -1.81 -15.08 -1.43
C ILE A 258 -0.66 -15.54 -2.35
N ARG A 259 -0.95 -15.77 -3.64
CA ARG A 259 0.06 -16.19 -4.63
C ARG A 259 1.18 -15.17 -4.77
N LYS A 260 0.82 -13.90 -4.88
CA LYS A 260 1.77 -12.79 -5.05
C LYS A 260 2.71 -12.61 -3.86
N MET A 261 2.26 -12.99 -2.67
CA MET A 261 3.04 -12.83 -1.43
C MET A 261 3.89 -14.05 -1.12
N ILE A 262 3.40 -15.27 -1.35
CA ILE A 262 4.00 -16.49 -0.80
C ILE A 262 4.03 -17.69 -1.75
N ILE A 263 3.87 -17.52 -3.06
CA ILE A 263 4.03 -18.62 -4.03
C ILE A 263 4.89 -18.15 -5.19
N ASP A 264 6.11 -18.67 -5.25
CA ASP A 264 7.01 -18.48 -6.38
C ASP A 264 6.44 -19.10 -7.65
N ASP A 265 6.45 -18.32 -8.74
CA ASP A 265 5.93 -18.73 -10.03
C ASP A 265 6.79 -18.10 -11.13
N PRO A 266 7.20 -18.84 -12.18
CA PRO A 266 8.01 -18.27 -13.25
C PRO A 266 7.31 -17.16 -14.06
N ARG A 267 5.98 -17.01 -13.95
CA ARG A 267 5.20 -16.03 -14.72
C ARG A 267 5.12 -14.66 -14.05
N TYR A 268 5.39 -14.55 -12.75
CA TYR A 268 5.30 -13.30 -12.00
C TYR A 268 6.19 -13.31 -10.76
N SER A 269 6.59 -12.13 -10.27
CA SER A 269 7.37 -12.06 -9.02
C SER A 269 6.55 -12.44 -7.79
N CYS A 270 7.17 -13.18 -6.86
CA CYS A 270 6.66 -13.40 -5.50
C CYS A 270 7.39 -12.44 -4.55
N PHE A 271 6.67 -11.66 -3.75
CA PHE A 271 7.29 -10.68 -2.87
C PHE A 271 8.08 -11.29 -1.71
N LEU A 272 7.79 -12.53 -1.28
CA LEU A 272 8.63 -13.23 -0.30
C LEU A 272 10.06 -13.43 -0.80
N SER A 273 10.24 -13.49 -2.11
CA SER A 273 11.54 -13.70 -2.76
C SER A 273 12.20 -12.39 -3.22
N THR A 274 11.67 -11.23 -2.80
CA THR A 274 12.28 -9.92 -3.06
C THR A 274 12.78 -9.28 -1.76
N GLU A 275 13.59 -8.22 -1.89
CA GLU A 275 14.04 -7.41 -0.75
C GLU A 275 13.05 -6.29 -0.38
N GLU A 276 11.83 -6.33 -0.91
CA GLU A 276 10.83 -5.26 -0.78
C GLU A 276 10.03 -5.34 0.52
N GLU A 277 10.67 -5.26 1.69
CA GLU A 277 10.00 -5.38 3.00
C GLU A 277 8.80 -4.42 3.19
N HIS A 278 8.82 -3.29 2.50
CA HIS A 278 7.77 -2.28 2.58
C HIS A 278 6.41 -2.76 2.06
N ILE A 279 6.33 -3.86 1.30
CA ILE A 279 5.05 -4.38 0.78
C ILE A 279 4.27 -5.17 1.84
N PHE A 280 4.91 -5.59 2.93
CA PHE A 280 4.28 -6.44 3.95
C PHE A 280 3.53 -5.58 4.98
N ILE A 281 2.23 -5.84 5.13
CA ILE A 281 1.36 -5.18 6.11
C ILE A 281 0.98 -6.23 7.16
N PRO A 282 1.24 -5.99 8.47
CA PRO A 282 0.83 -6.90 9.53
C PRO A 282 -0.66 -7.19 9.46
N GLY A 283 -1.05 -8.46 9.51
CA GLY A 283 -2.45 -8.86 9.46
C GLY A 283 -3.10 -8.85 8.07
N TRP A 284 -2.37 -8.53 6.99
CA TRP A 284 -2.93 -8.58 5.62
C TRP A 284 -3.50 -9.97 5.32
N LEU A 285 -2.68 -11.02 5.19
CA LEU A 285 -3.16 -12.40 4.98
C LEU A 285 -3.69 -13.10 6.24
N ARG A 286 -3.99 -12.35 7.32
CA ARG A 286 -4.76 -12.87 8.46
C ARG A 286 -6.24 -12.88 8.12
N GLU A 287 -6.73 -11.80 7.51
CA GLU A 287 -8.15 -11.63 7.20
C GLU A 287 -8.41 -10.82 5.92
N PHE A 288 -7.41 -10.37 5.18
CA PHE A 288 -7.56 -9.58 3.96
C PHE A 288 -6.77 -10.15 2.77
N THR A 289 -7.41 -10.31 1.62
CA THR A 289 -6.76 -10.30 0.31
C THR A 289 -7.12 -9.04 -0.47
N ASP A 290 -6.64 -8.89 -1.69
CA ASP A 290 -7.02 -7.74 -2.54
C ASP A 290 -8.53 -7.72 -2.79
N SER A 291 -9.17 -8.88 -3.03
CA SER A 291 -10.64 -8.94 -3.21
C SER A 291 -11.40 -8.56 -1.94
N ASP A 292 -10.87 -8.91 -0.76
CA ASP A 292 -11.50 -8.52 0.49
C ASP A 292 -11.40 -7.01 0.73
N ILE A 293 -10.25 -6.41 0.42
CA ILE A 293 -10.06 -4.95 0.50
C ILE A 293 -10.97 -4.24 -0.51
N VAL A 294 -11.09 -4.74 -1.75
CA VAL A 294 -12.04 -4.19 -2.73
C VAL A 294 -13.49 -4.31 -2.23
N SER A 295 -13.85 -5.38 -1.53
CA SER A 295 -15.19 -5.49 -0.93
C SER A 295 -15.46 -4.39 0.10
N LEU A 296 -14.42 -3.89 0.78
CA LEU A 296 -14.53 -2.70 1.62
C LEU A 296 -14.68 -1.42 0.80
N ILE A 297 -14.56 -1.39 -0.51
CA ILE A 297 -14.78 -0.16 -1.29
C ILE A 297 -16.26 -0.03 -1.67
N CYS A 298 -16.93 -1.16 -1.91
CA CYS A 298 -18.32 -1.25 -2.34
C CYS A 298 -19.27 -0.42 -1.43
N PRO A 299 -20.29 0.24 -2.02
CA PRO A 299 -20.69 0.19 -3.44
C PRO A 299 -20.00 1.26 -4.32
N ARG A 300 -18.95 1.92 -3.83
CA ARG A 300 -18.24 2.95 -4.59
C ARG A 300 -17.56 2.35 -5.83
N PRO A 301 -17.61 3.03 -6.99
CA PRO A 301 -16.92 2.61 -8.21
C PRO A 301 -15.40 2.50 -8.07
#